data_AF-A0A9K3KAK8-F1
#
_entry.id   AF-A0A9K3KAK8-F1
#
_cell.length_a   1.000
_cell.length_b   1.000
_cell.length_c   1.000
_cell.angle_alpha   90.00
_cell.angle_beta   90.00
_cell.angle_gamma   90.00
#
_symmetry.space_group_name_H-M   'P 1'
#
loop_
_entity.id
_entity.type
_entity.pdbx_description
1 polymer ?
#
loop_
_entity_poly.entity_id
_entity_poly.type
_entity_poly.pdbx_seq_one_letter_code
_entity_poly.pdbx_strand_id
1 'polypeptide(L)'
;MMTFRVILSFLIAAVAAAALDDIMASMQGAWRKVSGDHVVCRLALRVLAYEDEIAAGEKTYPDAGLSTFRYNIYDPTIKDSHDPIGIYIGASHSINQHDCIGNGAFNFDYNAETDSYDSQIFVSVSCSGSFNAITGGTGRYAFIKNGHEVILDAQDITGGSLSELQFTTETCGTEHAGGMVQRL
;
A
#
# COMPACT_ATOMS: atom_id res chain seq x y z
N MET A 1 -25.63 1.44 44.26
CA MET A 1 -24.43 1.05 43.48
C MET A 1 -24.82 0.59 42.06
N MET A 2 -25.50 1.43 41.26
CA MET A 2 -25.92 1.06 39.89
C MET A 2 -25.57 2.13 38.83
N THR A 3 -25.17 3.33 39.23
CA THR A 3 -24.89 4.47 38.34
C THR A 3 -23.48 4.51 37.78
N PHE A 4 -22.52 3.75 38.34
CA PHE A 4 -21.11 3.80 37.93
C PHE A 4 -20.76 2.90 36.73
N ARG A 5 -21.59 1.89 36.41
CA ARG A 5 -21.33 0.97 35.28
C ARG A 5 -21.78 1.50 33.92
N VAL A 6 -22.74 2.43 33.88
CA VAL A 6 -23.24 2.97 32.60
C VAL A 6 -22.27 3.98 32.01
N ILE A 7 -21.64 4.82 32.84
CA ILE A 7 -20.72 5.88 32.38
C ILE A 7 -19.43 5.29 31.78
N LEU A 8 -18.94 4.16 32.31
CA LEU A 8 -17.72 3.51 31.81
C LEU A 8 -17.93 2.90 30.41
N SER A 9 -19.12 2.35 30.12
CA SER A 9 -19.45 1.79 28.80
C SER A 9 -19.58 2.87 27.72
N PHE A 10 -20.07 4.06 28.07
CA PHE A 10 -20.14 5.19 27.12
C PHE A 10 -18.77 5.81 26.82
N LEU A 11 -17.85 5.84 27.79
CA LEU A 11 -16.49 6.33 27.54
C LEU A 11 -15.69 5.39 26.63
N ILE A 12 -15.84 4.07 26.78
CA ILE A 12 -15.13 3.10 25.93
C ILE A 12 -15.69 3.11 24.49
N ALA A 13 -16.99 3.29 24.32
CA ALA A 13 -17.61 3.43 23.00
C ALA A 13 -17.20 4.75 22.29
N ALA A 14 -17.07 5.86 23.03
CA ALA A 14 -16.65 7.14 22.46
C ALA A 14 -15.17 7.17 22.04
N VAL A 15 -14.29 6.51 22.79
CA VAL A 15 -12.86 6.40 22.44
C VAL A 15 -12.65 5.45 21.24
N ALA A 16 -13.46 4.38 21.14
CA ALA A 16 -13.42 3.49 19.98
C ALA A 16 -13.96 4.15 18.70
N ALA A 17 -14.99 5.00 18.80
CA ALA A 17 -15.51 5.75 17.66
C ALA A 17 -14.54 6.85 17.18
N ALA A 18 -13.90 7.59 18.10
CA ALA A 18 -12.91 8.60 17.75
C ALA A 18 -11.62 8.01 17.14
N ALA A 19 -11.21 6.82 17.60
CA ALA A 19 -10.10 6.09 16.99
C ALA A 19 -10.45 5.52 15.61
N LEU A 20 -11.72 5.15 15.37
CA LEU A 20 -12.17 4.73 14.04
C LEU A 20 -12.26 5.91 13.06
N ASP A 21 -12.69 7.09 13.50
CA ASP A 21 -12.78 8.27 12.64
C ASP A 21 -11.38 8.76 12.19
N ASP A 22 -10.36 8.69 13.06
CA ASP A 22 -8.97 9.00 12.67
C ASP A 22 -8.36 7.94 11.72
N ILE A 23 -8.80 6.67 11.82
CA ILE A 23 -8.37 5.59 10.91
C ILE A 23 -9.13 5.64 9.58
N MET A 24 -10.41 6.03 9.57
CA MET A 24 -11.15 6.24 8.32
C MET A 24 -10.71 7.53 7.61
N ALA A 25 -10.30 8.57 8.35
CA ALA A 25 -9.61 9.74 7.80
C ALA A 25 -8.22 9.39 7.21
N SER A 26 -7.58 8.31 7.68
CA SER A 26 -6.34 7.80 7.11
C SER A 26 -6.52 7.11 5.75
N MET A 27 -7.75 6.74 5.35
CA MET A 27 -8.04 6.12 4.04
C MET A 27 -8.65 7.10 3.03
N GLN A 28 -9.22 8.22 3.50
CA GLN A 28 -9.70 9.30 2.65
C GLN A 28 -8.65 10.41 2.59
N GLY A 29 -7.64 10.24 1.72
CA GLY A 29 -6.64 11.24 1.33
C GLY A 29 -6.50 12.46 2.25
N ALA A 30 -5.50 12.48 3.11
CA ALA A 30 -5.16 13.68 3.87
C ALA A 30 -4.54 14.74 2.92
N TRP A 31 -5.40 15.44 2.17
CA TRP A 31 -5.04 16.57 1.31
C TRP A 31 -4.62 17.75 2.19
N ARG A 32 -3.34 17.83 2.54
CA ARG A 32 -2.84 18.99 3.28
C ARG A 32 -2.28 20.01 2.29
N LYS A 33 -3.05 21.06 2.00
CA LYS A 33 -2.56 22.23 1.26
C LYS A 33 -1.41 22.88 2.04
N VAL A 34 -0.17 22.70 1.58
CA VAL A 34 0.99 23.43 2.06
C VAL A 34 1.14 24.68 1.19
N SER A 35 1.36 25.84 1.81
CA SER A 35 1.16 27.18 1.23
C SER A 35 1.93 27.49 -0.07
N GLY A 36 1.28 28.25 -0.96
CA GLY A 36 1.87 28.98 -2.11
C GLY A 36 1.81 28.21 -3.42
N ASP A 37 0.85 28.54 -4.30
CA ASP A 37 0.58 28.10 -5.70
C ASP A 37 0.79 26.62 -6.12
N HIS A 38 1.28 25.76 -5.22
CA HIS A 38 1.59 24.36 -5.42
C HIS A 38 0.83 23.55 -4.36
N VAL A 39 -0.20 22.84 -4.78
CA VAL A 39 -0.89 21.88 -3.90
C VAL A 39 -0.09 20.59 -3.92
N VAL A 40 0.78 20.42 -2.92
CA VAL A 40 1.43 19.14 -2.65
C VAL A 40 0.40 18.22 -2.01
N CYS A 41 0.15 17.06 -2.61
CA CYS A 41 -0.66 16.03 -2.00
C CYS A 41 0.20 14.88 -1.56
N ARG A 42 -0.09 14.40 -0.36
CA ARG A 42 0.50 13.18 0.17
C ARG A 42 -0.57 12.11 0.14
N LEU A 43 -0.26 11.01 -0.51
CA LEU A 43 -1.06 9.80 -0.45
C LEU A 43 -0.20 8.74 0.23
N ALA A 44 -0.73 8.13 1.28
CA ALA A 44 -0.15 6.95 1.88
C ALA A 44 -1.13 5.79 1.65
N LEU A 45 -0.66 4.74 0.98
CA LEU A 45 -1.39 3.51 0.78
C LEU A 45 -0.68 2.42 1.59
N ARG A 46 -1.40 1.76 2.49
CA ARG A 46 -0.86 0.61 3.22
C ARG A 46 -1.33 -0.66 2.55
N VAL A 47 -0.41 -1.57 2.28
CA VAL A 47 -0.70 -2.90 1.74
C VAL A 47 -0.03 -3.95 2.61
N LEU A 48 -0.70 -5.07 2.81
CA LEU A 48 -0.19 -6.21 3.56
C LEU A 48 0.07 -7.37 2.60
N ALA A 49 1.16 -8.10 2.79
CA ALA A 49 1.44 -9.36 2.12
C ALA A 49 1.82 -10.42 3.16
N TYR A 50 1.33 -11.64 3.04
CA TYR A 50 1.66 -12.71 3.98
C TYR A 50 2.99 -13.38 3.59
N GLU A 51 3.84 -13.69 4.58
CA GLU A 51 5.19 -14.20 4.33
C GLU A 51 5.16 -15.56 3.60
N ASP A 52 4.17 -16.40 3.90
CA ASP A 52 3.96 -17.69 3.26
C ASP A 52 3.59 -17.55 1.79
N GLU A 53 2.75 -16.57 1.43
CA GLU A 53 2.43 -16.26 0.04
C GLU A 53 3.62 -15.69 -0.73
N ILE A 54 4.42 -14.83 -0.10
CA ILE A 54 5.65 -14.30 -0.70
C ILE A 54 6.59 -15.46 -1.02
N ALA A 55 6.85 -16.34 -0.04
CA ALA A 55 7.71 -17.50 -0.21
C ALA A 55 7.18 -18.48 -1.27
N ALA A 56 5.87 -18.72 -1.31
CA ALA A 56 5.24 -19.56 -2.33
C ALA A 56 5.27 -18.93 -3.73
N GLY A 57 5.26 -17.60 -3.80
CA GLY A 57 5.30 -16.80 -5.01
C GLY A 57 6.69 -16.57 -5.60
N GLU A 58 7.75 -16.83 -4.83
CA GLU A 58 9.13 -16.68 -5.29
C GLU A 58 9.55 -17.83 -6.22
N LYS A 59 10.19 -17.47 -7.34
CA LYS A 59 10.91 -18.41 -8.20
C LYS A 59 12.30 -17.89 -8.46
N THR A 60 13.31 -18.67 -8.07
CA THR A 60 14.72 -18.37 -8.29
C THR A 60 15.24 -19.11 -9.52
N TYR A 61 16.03 -18.40 -10.32
CA TYR A 61 16.73 -18.88 -11.52
C TYR A 61 18.24 -18.67 -11.31
N PRO A 62 18.92 -19.63 -10.65
CA PRO A 62 20.31 -19.46 -10.22
C PRO A 62 21.28 -19.15 -11.37
N ASP A 63 21.11 -19.80 -12.52
CA ASP A 63 21.97 -19.63 -13.69
C ASP A 63 21.89 -18.21 -14.29
N ALA A 64 20.79 -17.50 -14.03
CA ALA A 64 20.56 -16.13 -14.49
C ALA A 64 20.76 -15.08 -13.37
N GLY A 65 21.02 -15.51 -12.13
CA GLY A 65 21.06 -14.61 -10.96
C GLY A 65 19.74 -13.85 -10.74
N LEU A 66 18.61 -14.45 -11.13
CA LEU A 66 17.30 -13.80 -11.19
C LEU A 66 16.32 -14.47 -10.20
N SER A 67 15.56 -13.68 -9.45
CA SER A 67 14.36 -14.12 -8.74
C SER A 67 13.14 -13.37 -9.28
N THR A 68 12.01 -14.06 -9.42
CA THR A 68 10.70 -13.45 -9.73
C THR A 68 9.74 -13.66 -8.58
N PHE A 69 8.87 -12.70 -8.33
CA PHE A 69 7.92 -12.71 -7.23
C PHE A 69 6.51 -12.47 -7.75
N ARG A 70 5.55 -13.23 -7.22
CA ARG A 70 4.12 -13.01 -7.45
C ARG A 70 3.32 -13.41 -6.22
N TYR A 71 2.73 -12.44 -5.53
CA TYR A 71 1.93 -12.67 -4.32
C TYR A 71 0.76 -11.70 -4.23
N ASN A 72 -0.26 -12.04 -3.45
CA ASN A 72 -1.41 -11.17 -3.27
C ASN A 72 -1.09 -10.03 -2.30
N ILE A 73 -1.81 -8.93 -2.43
CA ILE A 73 -1.77 -7.82 -1.49
C ILE A 73 -3.15 -7.58 -0.90
N TYR A 74 -3.17 -7.22 0.37
CA TYR A 74 -4.38 -7.07 1.19
C TYR A 74 -4.46 -5.69 1.80
N ASP A 75 -5.67 -5.27 2.14
CA ASP A 75 -5.91 -4.07 2.93
C ASP A 75 -5.72 -4.38 4.43
N PRO A 76 -4.70 -3.82 5.11
CA PRO A 76 -4.44 -4.12 6.51
C PRO A 76 -5.52 -3.57 7.46
N THR A 77 -6.42 -2.71 6.99
CA THR A 77 -7.52 -2.16 7.80
C THR A 77 -8.71 -3.12 7.89
N ILE A 78 -8.83 -4.04 6.92
CA ILE A 78 -9.91 -5.02 6.88
C ILE A 78 -9.44 -6.29 7.59
N LYS A 79 -9.69 -6.32 8.90
CA LYS A 79 -9.36 -7.46 9.75
C LYS A 79 -9.97 -8.75 9.20
N ASP A 80 -9.15 -9.80 9.09
CA ASP A 80 -9.54 -11.13 8.61
C ASP A 80 -10.00 -11.18 7.13
N SER A 81 -9.73 -10.14 6.33
CA SER A 81 -9.95 -10.21 4.89
C SER A 81 -8.94 -11.14 4.23
N HIS A 82 -9.45 -12.23 3.67
CA HIS A 82 -8.70 -13.08 2.75
C HIS A 82 -8.96 -12.70 1.28
N ASP A 83 -9.74 -11.64 1.03
CA ASP A 83 -9.98 -11.12 -0.30
C ASP A 83 -8.85 -10.14 -0.66
N PRO A 84 -8.04 -10.46 -1.68
CA PRO A 84 -6.94 -9.60 -2.07
C PRO A 84 -7.45 -8.35 -2.78
N ILE A 85 -6.82 -7.20 -2.50
CA ILE A 85 -7.11 -5.93 -3.19
C ILE A 85 -6.28 -5.77 -4.48
N GLY A 86 -5.36 -6.70 -4.72
CA GLY A 86 -4.48 -6.69 -5.87
C GLY A 86 -3.41 -7.77 -5.80
N ILE A 87 -2.41 -7.67 -6.69
CA ILE A 87 -1.24 -8.52 -6.68
C ILE A 87 0.05 -7.72 -6.86
N TYR A 88 1.12 -8.14 -6.21
CA TYR A 88 2.46 -7.72 -6.54
C TYR A 88 3.07 -8.66 -7.58
N ILE A 89 3.71 -8.11 -8.59
CA ILE A 89 4.55 -8.85 -9.54
C ILE A 89 5.88 -8.13 -9.66
N GLY A 90 6.99 -8.84 -9.48
CA GLY A 90 8.30 -8.24 -9.62
C GLY A 90 9.39 -9.23 -9.98
N ALA A 91 10.56 -8.67 -10.26
CA ALA A 91 11.77 -9.41 -10.53
C ALA A 91 12.97 -8.69 -9.90
N SER A 92 13.92 -9.45 -9.39
CA SER A 92 15.20 -8.93 -8.87
C SER A 92 16.37 -9.72 -9.43
N HIS A 93 17.45 -9.03 -9.75
CA HIS A 93 18.73 -9.62 -10.07
C HIS A 93 19.66 -9.47 -8.87
N SER A 94 20.25 -10.58 -8.43
CA SER A 94 21.33 -10.56 -7.45
C SER A 94 22.59 -10.00 -8.10
N ILE A 95 23.13 -8.94 -7.49
CA ILE A 95 24.44 -8.38 -7.84
C ILE A 95 25.53 -9.15 -7.06
N ASN A 96 25.23 -9.52 -5.81
CA ASN A 96 26.06 -10.36 -4.96
C ASN A 96 25.20 -11.03 -3.86
N GLN A 97 25.83 -11.71 -2.90
CA GLN A 97 25.14 -12.45 -1.82
C GLN A 97 24.21 -11.59 -0.94
N HIS A 98 24.38 -10.26 -0.93
CA HIS A 98 23.63 -9.34 -0.07
C HIS A 98 22.95 -8.20 -0.82
N ASP A 99 23.20 -8.06 -2.11
CA ASP A 99 22.74 -6.93 -2.88
C ASP A 99 21.99 -7.39 -4.11
N CYS A 100 20.85 -6.76 -4.36
CA CYS A 100 20.03 -7.01 -5.51
C CYS A 100 19.45 -5.71 -6.03
N ILE A 101 19.16 -5.67 -7.32
CA ILE A 101 18.36 -4.63 -7.94
C ILE A 101 17.18 -5.26 -8.63
N GLY A 102 16.04 -4.61 -8.58
CA GLY A 102 14.84 -5.14 -9.18
C GLY A 102 13.85 -4.07 -9.57
N ASN A 103 12.77 -4.56 -10.12
CA ASN A 103 11.61 -3.77 -10.48
C ASN A 103 10.36 -4.61 -10.27
N GLY A 104 9.32 -3.96 -9.77
CA GLY A 104 8.05 -4.58 -9.49
C GLY A 104 6.90 -3.63 -9.74
N ALA A 105 5.70 -4.19 -9.68
CA ALA A 105 4.46 -3.47 -9.81
C ALA A 105 3.45 -4.01 -8.81
N PHE A 106 2.83 -3.10 -8.05
CA PHE A 106 1.57 -3.37 -7.36
C PHE A 106 0.43 -3.15 -8.35
N ASN A 107 -0.35 -4.19 -8.61
CA ASN A 107 -1.43 -4.19 -9.60
C ASN A 107 -2.77 -4.24 -8.87
N PHE A 108 -3.67 -3.34 -9.23
CA PHE A 108 -4.97 -3.14 -8.61
C PHE A 108 -6.07 -3.12 -9.68
N ASP A 109 -7.32 -3.19 -9.22
CA ASP A 109 -8.50 -3.07 -10.09
C ASP A 109 -8.49 -4.15 -11.20
N TYR A 110 -8.54 -5.43 -10.80
CA TYR A 110 -8.55 -6.54 -11.74
C TYR A 110 -9.85 -6.56 -12.56
N ASN A 111 -9.70 -6.62 -13.88
CA ASN A 111 -10.77 -6.70 -14.85
C ASN A 111 -10.83 -8.11 -15.45
N ALA A 112 -11.88 -8.85 -15.08
CA ALA A 112 -12.08 -10.22 -15.53
C ALA A 112 -12.45 -10.35 -17.02
N GLU A 113 -12.96 -9.29 -17.65
CA GLU A 113 -13.30 -9.31 -19.08
C GLU A 113 -12.05 -9.28 -19.96
N THR A 114 -11.01 -8.59 -19.50
CA THR A 114 -9.75 -8.40 -20.24
C THR A 114 -8.58 -9.19 -19.66
N ASP A 115 -8.78 -9.89 -18.54
CA ASP A 115 -7.73 -10.60 -17.78
C ASP A 115 -6.53 -9.67 -17.49
N SER A 116 -6.81 -8.46 -17.03
CA SER A 116 -5.82 -7.40 -16.81
C SER A 116 -6.07 -6.59 -15.55
N TYR A 117 -5.08 -5.78 -15.15
CA TYR A 117 -5.20 -4.84 -14.05
C TYR A 117 -5.22 -3.41 -14.60
N ASP A 118 -6.22 -2.63 -14.23
CA ASP A 118 -6.44 -1.28 -14.79
C ASP A 118 -5.54 -0.22 -14.15
N SER A 119 -5.04 -0.48 -12.94
CA SER A 119 -4.22 0.46 -12.18
C SER A 119 -2.96 -0.20 -11.63
N GLN A 120 -1.81 0.46 -11.80
CA GLN A 120 -0.52 -0.08 -11.35
C GLN A 120 0.32 0.98 -10.65
N ILE A 121 1.17 0.55 -9.74
CA ILE A 121 2.23 1.37 -9.12
C ILE A 121 3.56 0.65 -9.30
N PHE A 122 4.52 1.31 -9.92
CA PHE A 122 5.83 0.74 -10.22
C PHE A 122 6.85 1.08 -9.14
N VAL A 123 7.65 0.08 -8.75
CA VAL A 123 8.70 0.21 -7.76
C VAL A 123 10.03 -0.30 -8.30
N SER A 124 11.12 0.37 -7.93
CA SER A 124 12.49 -0.08 -8.10
C SER A 124 12.99 -0.61 -6.77
N VAL A 125 13.34 -1.89 -6.76
CA VAL A 125 13.65 -2.66 -5.56
C VAL A 125 15.15 -2.72 -5.33
N SER A 126 15.56 -2.60 -4.07
CA SER A 126 16.91 -2.92 -3.61
C SER A 126 16.85 -3.81 -2.38
N CYS A 127 17.56 -4.94 -2.38
CA CYS A 127 17.61 -5.86 -1.24
C CYS A 127 18.44 -5.32 -0.06
N SER A 128 19.21 -4.26 -0.26
CA SER A 128 20.09 -3.68 0.76
C SER A 128 19.50 -2.42 1.42
N GLY A 129 18.37 -1.90 0.92
CA GLY A 129 17.70 -0.71 1.43
C GLY A 129 16.47 -1.01 2.29
N SER A 130 16.12 -0.09 3.19
CA SER A 130 14.86 -0.11 3.94
C SER A 130 13.70 0.55 3.17
N PHE A 131 13.96 0.99 1.94
CA PHE A 131 12.99 1.66 1.09
C PHE A 131 13.22 1.31 -0.38
N ASN A 132 12.13 1.19 -1.14
CA ASN A 132 12.17 1.04 -2.59
C ASN A 132 11.65 2.33 -3.24
N ALA A 133 12.27 2.76 -4.34
CA ALA A 133 11.84 3.98 -5.03
C ALA A 133 10.60 3.69 -5.87
N ILE A 134 9.55 4.49 -5.74
CA ILE A 134 8.43 4.45 -6.68
C ILE A 134 8.78 5.27 -7.90
N THR A 135 8.65 4.63 -9.06
CA THR A 135 9.03 5.19 -10.36
C THR A 135 7.83 5.69 -11.16
N GLY A 136 6.60 5.40 -10.73
CA GLY A 136 5.38 5.95 -11.32
C GLY A 136 4.14 5.10 -11.04
N GLY A 137 3.05 5.42 -11.73
CA GLY A 137 1.82 4.63 -11.73
C GLY A 137 0.99 4.81 -13.00
N THR A 138 -0.04 3.98 -13.13
CA THR A 138 -1.03 4.00 -14.23
C THR A 138 -2.46 4.02 -13.66
N GLY A 139 -3.45 4.17 -14.55
CA GLY A 139 -4.86 4.14 -14.15
C GLY A 139 -5.17 5.19 -13.09
N ARG A 140 -5.79 4.77 -11.99
CA ARG A 140 -6.10 5.67 -10.86
C ARG A 140 -4.86 6.26 -10.18
N TYR A 141 -3.67 5.71 -10.42
CA TYR A 141 -2.39 6.14 -9.83
C TYR A 141 -1.49 6.89 -10.83
N ALA A 142 -2.00 7.29 -11.99
CA ALA A 142 -1.21 7.97 -13.04
C ALA A 142 -0.60 9.33 -12.61
N PHE A 143 -1.13 9.92 -11.53
CA PHE A 143 -0.61 11.17 -10.95
C PHE A 143 0.65 10.97 -10.10
N ILE A 144 1.03 9.72 -9.77
CA ILE A 144 2.24 9.42 -9.01
C ILE A 144 3.46 9.60 -9.93
N LYS A 145 4.32 10.55 -9.58
CA LYS A 145 5.58 10.83 -10.32
C LYS A 145 6.82 10.29 -9.60
N ASN A 146 6.78 10.27 -8.28
CA ASN A 146 7.83 9.78 -7.40
C ASN A 146 7.25 9.42 -6.03
N GLY A 147 8.00 8.65 -5.25
CA GLY A 147 7.62 8.22 -3.90
C GLY A 147 8.60 7.16 -3.38
N HIS A 148 8.31 6.62 -2.20
CA HIS A 148 9.09 5.54 -1.61
C HIS A 148 8.17 4.53 -0.91
N GLU A 149 8.42 3.25 -1.16
CA GLU A 149 7.84 2.16 -0.39
C GLU A 149 8.70 2.03 0.86
N VAL A 150 8.06 1.97 2.02
CA VAL A 150 8.68 1.60 3.29
C VAL A 150 8.21 0.21 3.64
N ILE A 151 9.14 -0.71 3.81
CA ILE A 151 8.82 -2.04 4.32
C ILE A 151 8.76 -1.93 5.85
N LEU A 152 7.62 -2.30 6.42
CA LEU A 152 7.37 -2.31 7.85
C LEU A 152 7.34 -3.77 8.31
N ASP A 153 8.33 -4.15 9.12
CA ASP A 153 8.35 -5.46 9.78
C ASP A 153 7.15 -5.55 10.73
N ALA A 154 6.06 -6.14 10.27
CA ALA A 154 4.85 -6.33 11.05
C ALA A 154 4.93 -7.65 11.82
N GLN A 155 5.94 -7.79 12.69
CA GLN A 155 6.05 -8.98 13.56
C GLN A 155 4.81 -9.17 14.46
N ASP A 156 4.01 -8.13 14.67
CA ASP A 156 2.78 -8.17 15.46
C ASP A 156 1.52 -8.57 14.66
N ILE A 157 1.59 -8.68 13.34
CA ILE A 157 0.45 -9.10 12.48
C ILE A 157 0.71 -10.54 11.99
N THR A 158 0.55 -11.50 12.90
CA THR A 158 0.30 -12.93 12.58
C THR A 158 1.13 -13.55 11.42
N GLY A 159 2.42 -13.23 11.28
CA GLY A 159 3.31 -13.81 10.27
C GLY A 159 3.20 -13.20 8.85
N GLY A 160 2.85 -11.92 8.75
CA GLY A 160 2.88 -11.16 7.49
C GLY A 160 3.94 -10.08 7.43
N SER A 161 4.35 -9.70 6.22
CA SER A 161 5.17 -8.52 5.94
C SER A 161 4.26 -7.37 5.49
N LEU A 162 4.33 -6.22 6.16
CA LEU A 162 3.52 -5.06 5.81
C LEU A 162 4.35 -4.08 4.99
N SER A 163 3.85 -3.67 3.83
CA SER A 163 4.47 -2.60 3.04
C SER A 163 3.61 -1.34 3.12
N GLU A 164 4.20 -0.24 3.60
CA GLU A 164 3.58 1.07 3.50
C GLU A 164 4.12 1.80 2.27
N LEU A 165 3.27 1.97 1.28
CA LEU A 165 3.58 2.72 0.08
C LEU A 165 3.30 4.20 0.34
N GLN A 166 4.36 4.99 0.48
CA GLN A 166 4.26 6.42 0.73
C GLN A 166 4.63 7.21 -0.53
N PHE A 167 3.71 8.06 -0.99
CA PHE A 167 3.92 8.87 -2.17
C PHE A 167 3.69 10.33 -1.87
N THR A 168 4.61 11.17 -2.33
CA THR A 168 4.43 12.61 -2.34
C THR A 168 4.30 13.01 -3.80
N THR A 169 3.16 13.58 -4.18
CA THR A 169 3.01 14.17 -5.52
C THR A 169 3.00 15.68 -5.41
N GLU A 170 3.81 16.33 -6.23
CA GLU A 170 3.90 17.79 -6.31
C GLU A 170 2.74 18.41 -7.09
N THR A 171 1.97 17.61 -7.83
CA THR A 171 0.84 18.08 -8.63
C THR A 171 -0.34 17.12 -8.54
N CYS A 172 -1.27 17.45 -7.66
CA CYS A 172 -2.64 16.99 -7.87
C CYS A 172 -3.27 17.90 -8.88
N GLY A 173 -3.28 17.46 -10.13
CA GLY A 173 -4.13 18.07 -11.14
C GLY A 173 -5.54 18.18 -10.54
N THR A 174 -6.08 19.39 -10.53
CA THR A 174 -7.47 19.69 -10.15
C THR A 174 -8.49 18.90 -10.98
N GLU A 175 -8.04 18.17 -12.01
CA GLU A 175 -8.84 17.47 -12.99
C GLU A 175 -9.21 16.03 -12.60
N HIS A 176 -8.58 15.44 -11.57
CA HIS A 176 -9.01 14.13 -11.02
C HIS A 176 -9.81 14.22 -9.72
N ALA A 177 -9.95 15.41 -9.14
CA ALA A 177 -10.86 15.65 -8.01
C ALA A 177 -12.35 15.47 -8.39
N GLY A 178 -12.68 15.37 -9.69
CA GLY A 178 -14.04 15.11 -10.18
C GLY A 178 -14.45 13.64 -10.22
N GLY A 179 -13.54 12.69 -9.99
CA GLY A 179 -13.80 11.24 -10.14
C GLY A 179 -14.07 10.49 -8.84
N MET A 180 -13.64 11.02 -7.69
CA MET A 180 -13.95 10.47 -6.36
C MET A 180 -15.05 11.30 -5.68
N VAL A 181 -16.13 11.56 -6.41
CA VAL A 181 -17.40 11.91 -5.78
C VAL A 181 -18.02 10.61 -5.28
N GLN A 182 -17.83 10.39 -3.99
CA GLN A 182 -18.75 9.72 -3.07
C GLN A 182 -20.11 9.35 -3.71
N ARG A 183 -20.29 8.05 -4.00
CA ARG A 183 -21.61 7.41 -3.96
C ARG A 183 -21.55 6.27 -2.97
N LEU A 184 -21.70 6.64 -1.70
CA LEU A 184 -22.65 6.03 -0.76
C LEU A 184 -23.41 7.18 -0.11
#